data_AF-A0A0Q9CNC5-F1
#
_entry.id   AF-A0A0Q9CNC5-F1
#
_cell.length_a   1.000
_cell.length_b   1.000
_cell.length_c   1.000
_cell.angle_alpha   90.00
_cell.angle_beta   90.00
_cell.angle_gamma   90.00
#
_symmetry.space_group_name_H-M   'P 1'
#
loop_
_entity.id
_entity.type
_entity.pdbx_description
1 polymer ?
#
loop_
_entity_poly.entity_id
_entity_poly.type
_entity_poly.pdbx_seq_one_letter_code
_entity_poly.pdbx_strand_id
1 'polypeptide(L)' 'MAPFVEDGVVEDLGPDKCSVEVGSWSWTALASLLGRLEADVHVLHPQELRLAFGELAQRFQRASDPGDRPD' A
#
# COMPACT_ATOMS: atom_id res chain seq x y z
N MET A 1 -18.33 11.10 -9.70
CA MET A 1 -18.28 9.74 -9.12
C MET A 1 -17.38 9.83 -7.91
N ALA A 2 -17.84 9.44 -6.72
CA ALA A 2 -16.98 9.46 -5.54
C ALA A 2 -15.99 8.28 -5.61
N PRO A 3 -14.71 8.47 -5.25
CA PRO A 3 -13.73 7.38 -5.24
C PRO A 3 -14.18 6.29 -4.25
N PHE A 4 -14.14 5.02 -4.69
CA PHE A 4 -14.49 3.88 -3.85
C PHE A 4 -13.27 3.49 -3.00
N VAL A 5 -13.30 3.85 -1.72
CA VAL A 5 -12.43 3.28 -0.68
C VAL A 5 -13.33 2.52 0.27
N GLU A 6 -13.06 1.22 0.42
CA GLU A 6 -13.74 0.37 1.38
C GLU A 6 -13.43 0.92 2.79
N ASP A 7 -14.41 1.56 3.42
CA ASP A 7 -14.34 2.13 4.78
C ASP A 7 -13.22 3.16 5.03
N GLY A 8 -12.95 4.03 4.05
CA GLY A 8 -11.93 5.07 4.17
C GLY A 8 -12.32 6.43 3.60
N VAL A 9 -11.57 7.45 4.01
CA VAL A 9 -11.73 8.86 3.63
C VAL A 9 -10.62 9.24 2.65
N VAL A 10 -10.98 10.00 1.61
CA VAL A 10 -10.03 10.58 0.68
C VAL A 10 -10.14 12.11 0.75
N GLU A 11 -9.02 12.78 0.96
CA GLU A 11 -8.93 14.23 0.91
C GLU A 11 -8.20 14.65 -0.37
N ASP A 12 -8.82 15.52 -1.16
CA ASP A 12 -8.21 16.08 -2.37
C ASP A 12 -7.15 17.13 -1.99
N LEU A 13 -5.91 16.93 -2.43
CA LEU A 13 -4.78 17.84 -2.18
C LEU A 13 -4.33 18.58 -3.47
N GLY A 14 -5.10 18.46 -4.55
CA GLY A 14 -4.81 19.03 -5.85
C GLY A 14 -4.73 17.99 -6.98
N PRO A 15 -4.39 18.41 -8.21
CA PRO A 15 -4.62 17.66 -9.43
C PRO A 15 -3.97 16.26 -9.48
N ASP A 16 -2.86 16.06 -8.75
CA ASP A 16 -2.07 14.83 -8.80
C ASP A 16 -1.86 14.19 -7.42
N LYS A 17 -2.56 14.66 -6.38
CA LYS A 17 -2.30 14.23 -5.00
C LYS A 17 -3.59 14.17 -4.19
N CYS A 18 -3.70 13.14 -3.37
CA CYS A 18 -4.72 13.04 -2.34
C CYS A 18 -4.12 12.43 -1.07
N SER A 19 -4.75 12.67 0.07
CA SER A 19 -4.53 11.87 1.28
C SER A 19 -5.60 10.79 1.35
N VAL A 20 -5.23 9.61 1.86
CA VAL A 20 -6.15 8.49 2.03
C VAL A 20 -6.00 7.96 3.44
N GLU A 21 -7.11 7.92 4.17
CA GLU A 21 -7.21 7.25 5.46
C GLU A 21 -8.15 6.06 5.32
N VAL A 22 -7.70 4.86 5.67
CA VAL A 22 -8.51 3.65 5.53
C VAL A 22 -8.18 2.65 6.63
N GLY A 23 -9.22 2.06 7.20
CA GLY A 23 -9.09 1.04 8.24
C GLY A 23 -8.51 -0.26 7.71
N SER A 24 -7.71 -0.95 8.52
CA SER A 24 -7.27 -2.31 8.22
C SER A 24 -6.97 -3.08 9.49
N TRP A 25 -7.05 -4.41 9.40
CA TRP A 25 -6.83 -5.32 10.52
C TRP A 25 -5.34 -5.71 10.66
N SER A 26 -4.49 -5.27 9.72
CA SER A 26 -3.04 -5.37 9.83
C SER A 26 -2.32 -4.37 8.94
N TRP A 27 -1.08 -4.01 9.28
CA TRP A 27 -0.26 -3.13 8.46
C TRP A 27 0.07 -3.72 7.08
N THR A 28 0.27 -5.04 6.98
CA THR A 28 0.52 -5.72 5.70
C THR A 28 -0.71 -5.72 4.80
N ALA A 29 -1.90 -5.90 5.36
CA ALA A 29 -3.15 -5.80 4.60
C ALA A 29 -3.37 -4.36 4.09
N LEU A 30 -3.11 -3.35 4.94
CA LEU A 30 -3.17 -1.95 4.55
C LEU A 30 -2.16 -1.61 3.43
N ALA A 31 -0.90 -2.04 3.57
CA ALA A 31 0.12 -1.82 2.54
C ALA A 31 -0.23 -2.50 1.20
N SER A 32 -0.81 -3.71 1.25
CA SER A 32 -1.31 -4.41 0.05
C SER A 32 -2.48 -3.68 -0.60
N LEU A 33 -3.43 -3.19 0.21
CA LEU A 33 -4.59 -2.42 -0.23
C LEU A 33 -4.16 -1.14 -0.97
N LEU A 34 -3.20 -0.40 -0.41
CA LEU A 34 -2.65 0.81 -0.99
C LEU A 34 -1.77 0.52 -2.21
N GLY A 35 -0.98 -0.56 -2.19
CA GLY A 35 -0.12 -0.94 -3.32
C GLY A 35 -0.90 -1.26 -4.60
N ARG A 36 -2.15 -1.74 -4.48
CA ARG A 36 -3.07 -1.95 -5.61
C ARG A 36 -3.41 -0.66 -6.38
N LEU A 37 -3.22 0.52 -5.79
CA LEU A 37 -3.57 1.78 -6.44
C LEU A 37 -2.62 2.15 -7.59
N GLU A 38 -1.52 1.41 -7.78
CA GLU A 38 -0.56 1.62 -8.87
C GLU A 38 -0.04 3.07 -8.95
N ALA A 39 0.03 3.74 -7.80
CA ALA A 39 0.50 5.12 -7.65
C ALA A 39 1.65 5.19 -6.65
N ASP A 40 2.43 6.28 -6.73
CA ASP A 40 3.45 6.57 -5.72
C ASP A 40 2.80 6.77 -4.35
N VAL A 41 3.23 5.99 -3.36
CA VAL A 41 2.72 6.07 -1.99
C VAL A 41 3.74 6.71 -1.07
N HIS A 42 3.35 7.81 -0.43
CA HIS A 42 4.13 8.44 0.64
C HIS A 42 3.51 8.15 2.00
N VAL A 43 4.13 7.25 2.77
CA VAL A 43 3.69 6.93 4.14
C VAL A 43 4.16 8.01 5.11
N LEU A 44 3.23 8.84 5.59
CA LEU A 44 3.50 9.87 6.60
C LEU A 44 3.64 9.26 8.01
N HIS A 45 2.73 8.34 8.37
CA HIS A 45 2.69 7.62 9.64
C HIS A 45 1.70 6.44 9.55
N PRO A 46 1.74 5.47 10.48
CA PRO A 46 2.81 5.23 11.46
C PRO A 46 4.01 4.48 10.83
N GLN A 47 5.13 4.36 11.55
CA GLN A 47 6.36 3.77 11.01
C GLN A 47 6.17 2.29 10.62
N GLU A 48 5.30 1.58 11.31
CA GLU A 48 4.94 0.18 11.11
C GLU A 48 4.34 -0.05 9.72
N LEU A 49 3.55 0.90 9.20
CA LEU A 49 3.04 0.82 7.83
C LEU A 49 4.18 0.90 6.82
N ARG A 50 5.16 1.78 7.04
CA ARG A 50 6.35 1.87 6.19
C ARG A 50 7.17 0.58 6.22
N LEU A 51 7.32 -0.06 7.37
CA LEU A 51 7.98 -1.35 7.49
C LEU A 51 7.23 -2.44 6.73
N ALA A 52 5.89 -2.46 6.82
CA ALA A 52 5.06 -3.43 6.09
C ALA A 52 5.20 -3.29 4.56
N PHE A 53 5.32 -2.08 4.03
CA PHE A 53 5.67 -1.87 2.62
C PHE A 53 7.03 -2.49 2.26
N GLY A 54 8.04 -2.30 3.11
CA GLY A 54 9.36 -2.91 2.92
C GLY A 54 9.32 -4.44 2.92
N GLU A 55 8.55 -5.04 3.83
CA GLU A 55 8.37 -6.50 3.88
C GLU A 55 7.67 -7.04 2.62
N LEU A 56 6.61 -6.37 2.15
CA LEU A 56 5.93 -6.74 0.91
C LEU A 56 6.86 -6.60 -0.31
N ALA A 57 7.60 -5.50 -0.40
CA ALA A 57 8.58 -5.30 -1.47
C ALA A 57 9.62 -6.44 -1.50
N GLN A 58 10.16 -6.83 -0.34
CA GLN A 58 11.08 -7.97 -0.26
C GLN A 58 10.43 -9.30 -0.66
N ARG A 59 9.16 -9.53 -0.28
CA ARG A 59 8.42 -10.74 -0.69
C ARG A 59 8.23 -10.79 -2.20
N PHE A 60 7.80 -9.68 -2.82
CA PHE A 60 7.61 -9.60 -4.25
C PHE A 60 8.92 -9.67 -5.03
N GLN A 61 10.01 -9.11 -4.48
CA GLN A 61 11.34 -9.22 -5.07
C GLN A 61 11.86 -10.66 -5.09
N ARG A 62 11.60 -11.44 -4.03
CA ARG A 62 11.91 -12.88 -4.03
C ARG A 62 11.05 -13.63 -5.04
N ALA A 63 9.73 -13.39 -5.02
CA ALA A 63 8.80 -14.05 -5.93
C ALA A 63 9.04 -13.72 -7.42
N SER A 64 9.66 -12.58 -7.73
CA SER A 64 10.04 -12.21 -9.10
C SER A 64 11.41 -12.72 -9.52
N ASP A 65 12.20 -13.30 -8.60
CA ASP A 65 13.48 -13.93 -8.91
C ASP A 65 13.23 -15.24 -9.67
N PRO A 66 13.67 -15.38 -10.94
CA PRO A 66 13.53 -16.62 -11.71
C PRO A 66 14.21 -17.84 -11.07
N GLY A 67 15.15 -17.61 -10.14
CA GLY A 67 15.83 -18.64 -9.38
C GLY A 67 15.08 -19.11 -8.13
N ASP A 68 14.08 -18.37 -7.66
CA ASP A 68 13.24 -18.73 -6.49
C ASP A 68 12.13 -19.69 -6.92
N ARG A 69 12.51 -20.90 -7.33
CA ARG A 69 11.57 -21.98 -7.58
C ARG A 69 11.27 -22.70 -6.26
N PRO A 70 10.00 -22.77 -5.81
CA PRO A 70 9.66 -23.63 -4.68
C PRO A 70 9.95 -25.09 -5.07
N ASP A 71 10.63 -25.81 -4.17
CA ASP A 71 10.90 -27.26 -4.28
C ASP A 71 9.60 -28.08 -4.40
#